data_AF-K1SNQ9-F1
#
_entry.id   AF-K1SNQ9-F1
#
_cell.length_a   1.000
_cell.length_b   1.000
_cell.length_c   1.000
_cell.angle_alpha   90.00
_cell.angle_beta   90.00
_cell.angle_gamma   90.00
#
_symmetry.space_group_name_H-M   'P 1'
#
loop_
_entity.id
_entity.type
_entity.pdbx_description
1 polymer ?
#
loop_
_entity_poly.entity_id
_entity_poly.type
_entity_poly.pdbx_seq_one_letter_code
_entity_poly.pdbx_strand_id
1 'polypeptide(L)'
;MENVRDAVLTMREKKPDMILCTGGMSVDPDDNTPGGIKAAGADIIAYGAPVLPGAMFLLGYFDDGMPVMGLPGCVMYAGATVFDLVLPKIAADVPVTRADLAALGEGGLCLGCKPCHYPICPFGK
;
A
#
# COMPACT_ATOMS: atom_id res chain seq x y z
N MET A 1 4.87 -13.30 -13.42
CA MET A 1 3.96 -12.15 -13.63
C MET A 1 2.51 -12.60 -13.75
N GLU A 2 2.21 -13.63 -14.54
CA GLU A 2 0.84 -14.18 -14.72
C GLU A 2 0.18 -14.57 -13.38
N ASN A 3 0.91 -15.25 -12.48
CA ASN A 3 0.34 -15.69 -11.20
C ASN A 3 -0.25 -14.57 -10.32
N VAL A 4 0.41 -13.41 -10.20
CA VAL A 4 -0.10 -12.31 -9.36
C VAL A 4 -1.30 -11.65 -10.02
N ARG A 5 -1.22 -11.38 -11.33
CA ARG A 5 -2.34 -10.83 -12.11
C ARG A 5 -3.57 -11.71 -11.96
N ASP A 6 -3.41 -13.00 -12.20
CA ASP A 6 -4.52 -13.96 -12.22
C ASP A 6 -5.11 -14.11 -10.81
N ALA A 7 -4.28 -14.14 -9.76
CA ALA A 7 -4.76 -14.14 -8.38
C ALA A 7 -5.56 -12.88 -8.01
N VAL A 8 -5.11 -11.70 -8.47
CA VAL A 8 -5.84 -10.44 -8.28
C VAL A 8 -7.19 -10.50 -8.99
N LEU A 9 -7.23 -10.94 -10.25
CA LEU A 9 -8.48 -11.07 -11.01
C LEU A 9 -9.44 -12.08 -10.37
N THR A 10 -8.96 -13.25 -9.95
CA THR A 10 -9.78 -14.22 -9.19
C THR A 10 -10.29 -13.65 -7.88
N MET A 11 -9.51 -12.81 -7.19
CA MET A 11 -10.00 -12.15 -5.98
C MET A 11 -11.07 -11.10 -6.29
N ARG A 12 -10.97 -10.36 -7.40
CA ARG A 12 -12.02 -9.41 -7.83
C ARG A 12 -13.38 -10.08 -8.03
N GLU A 13 -13.41 -11.32 -8.54
CA GLU A 13 -14.66 -12.06 -8.74
C GLU A 13 -15.44 -12.28 -7.44
N LYS A 14 -14.74 -12.30 -6.30
CA LYS A 14 -15.34 -12.40 -4.97
C LYS A 14 -15.92 -11.08 -4.44
N LYS A 15 -15.71 -9.98 -5.17
CA LYS A 15 -16.17 -8.62 -4.82
C LYS A 15 -15.78 -8.18 -3.41
N PRO A 16 -14.48 -8.22 -3.05
CA PRO A 16 -14.02 -7.69 -1.77
C PRO A 16 -14.12 -6.16 -1.78
N ASP A 17 -14.09 -5.56 -0.59
CA ASP A 17 -14.01 -4.09 -0.46
C ASP A 17 -12.61 -3.55 -0.86
N MET A 18 -11.57 -4.39 -0.76
CA MET A 18 -10.20 -4.06 -1.17
C MET A 18 -9.35 -5.31 -1.41
N ILE A 19 -8.29 -5.17 -2.20
CA ILE A 19 -7.30 -6.24 -2.43
C ILE A 19 -5.94 -5.84 -1.87
N LEU A 20 -5.36 -6.70 -1.02
CA LEU A 20 -4.03 -6.51 -0.45
C LEU A 20 -3.09 -7.60 -0.97
N CYS A 21 -2.03 -7.19 -1.65
CA CYS A 21 -0.94 -8.07 -2.07
C CYS A 21 0.27 -7.83 -1.17
N THR A 22 0.81 -8.87 -0.55
CA THR A 22 1.99 -8.77 0.33
C THR A 22 3.15 -9.61 -0.23
N GLY A 23 4.37 -9.11 -0.08
CA GLY A 23 5.57 -9.70 -0.69
C GLY A 23 5.72 -9.35 -2.17
N GLY A 24 6.91 -9.55 -2.73
CA GLY A 24 7.18 -9.21 -4.13
C GLY A 24 7.19 -7.70 -4.42
N MET A 25 7.44 -6.89 -3.40
CA MET A 25 7.39 -5.41 -3.43
C MET A 25 8.78 -4.77 -3.36
N SER A 26 9.85 -5.55 -3.31
CA SER A 26 11.23 -5.05 -3.30
C SER A 26 11.62 -4.48 -4.67
N VAL A 27 12.86 -4.04 -4.78
CA VAL A 27 13.51 -3.66 -6.05
C VAL A 27 14.18 -4.85 -6.74
N ASP A 28 14.02 -6.05 -6.18
CA ASP A 28 14.56 -7.27 -6.75
C ASP A 28 13.92 -7.54 -8.14
N PRO A 29 14.69 -7.98 -9.15
CA PRO A 29 14.16 -8.14 -10.52
C PRO A 29 12.96 -9.09 -10.64
N ASP A 30 12.90 -10.08 -9.75
CA ASP A 30 11.84 -11.09 -9.71
C ASP A 30 10.62 -10.64 -8.87
N ASP A 31 10.76 -9.56 -8.10
CA ASP A 31 9.70 -8.95 -7.30
C ASP A 31 8.76 -8.13 -8.20
N ASN A 32 7.74 -8.81 -8.73
CA ASN A 32 6.85 -8.24 -9.74
C ASN A 32 5.38 -8.17 -9.28
N THR A 33 5.12 -7.98 -7.99
CA THR A 33 3.78 -7.67 -7.50
C THR A 33 3.23 -6.37 -8.11
N PRO A 34 4.01 -5.27 -8.20
CA PRO A 34 3.56 -4.04 -8.86
C PRO A 34 3.14 -4.23 -10.32
N GLY A 35 3.93 -4.98 -11.11
CA GLY A 35 3.59 -5.25 -12.50
C GLY A 35 2.40 -6.20 -12.63
N GLY A 36 2.24 -7.17 -11.72
CA GLY A 36 1.05 -8.02 -11.65
C GLY A 36 -0.24 -7.23 -11.39
N ILE A 37 -0.21 -6.30 -10.43
CA ILE A 37 -1.34 -5.40 -10.13
C ILE A 37 -1.67 -4.52 -11.33
N LYS A 38 -0.66 -3.89 -11.95
CA LYS A 38 -0.86 -3.08 -13.16
C LYS A 38 -1.43 -3.90 -14.32
N ALA A 39 -0.93 -5.12 -14.52
CA ALA A 39 -1.42 -6.03 -15.56
C ALA A 39 -2.85 -6.54 -15.30
N ALA A 40 -3.33 -6.48 -14.05
CA ALA A 40 -4.73 -6.78 -13.72
C ALA A 40 -5.69 -5.63 -14.08
N GLY A 41 -5.17 -4.51 -14.60
CA GLY A 41 -5.98 -3.37 -15.06
C GLY A 41 -6.18 -2.28 -14.01
N ALA A 42 -5.42 -2.30 -12.91
CA ALA A 42 -5.47 -1.22 -11.93
C ALA A 42 -4.76 0.04 -12.45
N ASP A 43 -5.37 1.21 -12.25
CA ASP A 43 -4.72 2.49 -12.39
C ASP A 43 -3.81 2.74 -11.18
N ILE A 44 -2.51 2.94 -11.43
CA ILE A 44 -1.51 3.03 -10.38
C ILE A 44 -1.34 4.49 -9.97
N ILE A 45 -1.76 4.81 -8.75
CA ILE A 45 -1.64 6.16 -8.18
C ILE A 45 -0.19 6.43 -7.77
N ALA A 46 0.42 5.45 -7.09
CA ALA A 46 1.81 5.53 -6.70
C ALA A 46 2.41 4.13 -6.54
N TYR A 47 3.68 4.01 -6.91
CA TYR A 47 4.58 2.98 -6.44
C TYR A 47 5.72 3.68 -5.72
N GLY A 48 5.80 3.45 -4.42
CA GLY A 48 6.66 4.18 -3.52
C GLY A 48 5.90 5.22 -2.70
N ALA A 49 6.29 5.36 -1.44
CA ALA A 49 5.83 6.42 -0.54
C ALA A 49 7.02 6.98 0.23
N PRO A 50 7.07 8.30 0.53
CA PRO A 50 8.13 8.91 1.32
C PRO A 50 7.94 8.61 2.83
N VAL A 51 7.76 7.33 3.18
CA VAL A 51 7.43 6.86 4.52
C VAL A 51 8.30 5.65 4.87
N LEU A 52 8.81 5.63 6.09
CA LEU A 52 9.59 4.53 6.65
C LEU A 52 9.04 4.14 8.02
N PRO A 53 8.64 2.87 8.25
CA PRO A 53 8.63 1.73 7.31
C PRO A 53 7.52 1.81 6.25
N GLY A 54 7.80 1.24 5.08
CA GLY A 54 6.80 1.11 4.00
C GLY A 54 7.18 1.75 2.67
N ALA A 55 8.44 2.12 2.46
CA ALA A 55 8.87 2.93 1.31
C ALA A 55 8.42 2.41 -0.06
N MET A 56 8.30 1.08 -0.24
CA MET A 56 7.87 0.45 -1.51
C MET A 56 6.37 0.11 -1.55
N PHE A 57 5.54 0.83 -0.81
CA PHE A 57 4.08 0.70 -0.87
C PHE A 57 3.54 1.07 -2.24
N LEU A 58 2.55 0.33 -2.71
CA LEU A 58 1.81 0.62 -3.94
C LEU A 58 0.34 0.84 -3.62
N LEU A 59 -0.24 1.87 -4.23
CA LEU A 59 -1.67 2.11 -4.28
C LEU A 59 -2.12 2.21 -5.73
N GLY A 60 -3.17 1.49 -6.06
CA GLY A 60 -3.94 1.67 -7.29
C GLY A 60 -5.42 1.46 -7.05
N TYR A 61 -6.21 1.83 -8.04
CA TYR A 61 -7.66 1.64 -8.06
C TYR A 61 -8.06 0.95 -9.37
N PHE A 62 -9.07 0.10 -9.31
CA PHE A 62 -9.75 -0.37 -10.51
C PHE A 62 -10.74 0.69 -11.02
N ASP A 63 -11.27 0.47 -12.22
CA ASP A 63 -12.25 1.32 -12.90
C ASP A 63 -13.54 1.52 -12.09
N ASP A 64 -13.94 0.51 -11.32
CA ASP A 64 -15.06 0.54 -10.39
C ASP A 64 -14.76 1.23 -9.05
N GLY A 65 -13.54 1.75 -8.88
CA GLY A 65 -13.09 2.43 -7.67
C GLY A 65 -12.54 1.49 -6.59
N MET A 66 -12.54 0.17 -6.80
CA MET A 66 -12.01 -0.77 -5.80
C MET A 66 -10.50 -0.57 -5.61
N PRO A 67 -10.01 -0.34 -4.38
CA PRO A 67 -8.60 -0.19 -4.10
C PRO A 67 -7.83 -1.52 -4.15
N VAL A 68 -6.62 -1.45 -4.69
CA VAL A 68 -5.63 -2.53 -4.64
C VAL A 68 -4.29 -1.98 -4.17
N MET A 69 -3.69 -2.67 -3.20
CA MET A 69 -2.45 -2.21 -2.58
C MET A 69 -1.37 -3.30 -2.57
N GLY A 70 -0.15 -2.88 -2.84
CA GLY A 70 1.05 -3.68 -2.65
C GLY A 70 1.74 -3.31 -1.34
N LEU A 71 1.87 -4.27 -0.44
CA LEU A 71 2.37 -4.09 0.92
C LEU A 71 3.79 -4.68 1.06
N PRO A 72 4.81 -3.86 1.39
CA PRO A 72 6.15 -4.36 1.65
C PRO A 72 6.17 -5.23 2.90
N GLY A 73 7.13 -6.16 2.98
CA GLY A 73 7.20 -7.15 4.06
C GLY A 73 7.28 -6.57 5.48
N CYS A 74 7.72 -5.31 5.62
CA CYS A 74 7.74 -4.60 6.90
C CYS A 74 6.37 -4.44 7.56
N VAL A 75 5.27 -4.46 6.78
CA VAL A 75 3.90 -4.40 7.32
C VAL A 75 3.60 -5.57 8.27
N MET A 76 4.30 -6.70 8.14
CA MET A 76 4.06 -7.87 9.00
C MET A 76 4.68 -7.76 10.41
N TYR A 77 5.66 -6.89 10.62
CA TYR A 77 6.44 -6.87 11.87
C TYR A 77 6.68 -5.48 12.46
N ALA A 78 6.52 -4.40 11.68
CA ALA A 78 6.59 -3.05 12.19
C ALA A 78 5.29 -2.68 12.91
N GLY A 79 5.39 -1.98 14.04
CA GLY A 79 4.21 -1.59 14.83
C GLY A 79 3.34 -0.50 14.19
N ALA A 80 3.87 0.22 13.19
CA ALA A 80 3.13 1.14 12.33
C ALA A 80 3.95 1.37 11.04
N THR A 81 3.26 1.52 9.92
CA THR A 81 3.81 1.68 8.57
C THR A 81 2.99 2.67 7.76
N VAL A 82 3.41 2.94 6.52
CA VAL A 82 2.58 3.68 5.55
C VAL A 82 1.16 3.12 5.40
N PHE A 83 0.98 1.79 5.52
CA PHE A 83 -0.34 1.18 5.38
C PHE A 83 -1.30 1.69 6.47
N ASP A 84 -0.82 1.84 7.70
CA ASP A 84 -1.59 2.36 8.83
C ASP A 84 -1.98 3.84 8.67
N LEU A 85 -1.22 4.61 7.86
CA LEU A 85 -1.51 6.01 7.56
C LEU A 85 -2.58 6.16 6.48
N VAL A 86 -2.59 5.27 5.48
CA VAL A 86 -3.49 5.37 4.31
C VAL A 86 -4.78 4.56 4.47
N LEU A 87 -4.73 3.43 5.19
CA LEU A 87 -5.87 2.54 5.37
C LEU A 87 -7.13 3.26 5.91
N PRO A 88 -7.06 4.18 6.89
CA PRO A 88 -8.25 4.87 7.37
C PRO A 88 -9.00 5.66 6.29
N LYS A 89 -8.29 6.31 5.36
CA LYS A 89 -8.92 7.01 4.23
C LYS A 89 -9.57 6.02 3.26
N ILE A 90 -8.84 4.96 2.91
CA ILE A 90 -9.31 3.94 1.96
C ILE A 90 -10.53 3.21 2.51
N ALA A 91 -10.51 2.80 3.77
CA ALA A 91 -11.63 2.12 4.43
C ALA A 91 -12.86 3.02 4.63
N ALA A 92 -12.70 4.34 4.49
CA ALA A 92 -13.78 5.33 4.55
C ALA A 92 -14.23 5.79 3.15
N ASP A 93 -13.84 5.08 2.09
CA ASP A 93 -14.11 5.42 0.69
C ASP A 93 -13.62 6.83 0.29
N VAL A 94 -12.59 7.33 0.97
CA VAL A 94 -11.92 8.58 0.64
C VAL A 94 -10.74 8.27 -0.27
N PRO A 95 -10.77 8.68 -1.56
CA PRO A 95 -9.68 8.40 -2.48
C PRO A 95 -8.37 9.05 -2.01
N VAL A 96 -7.31 8.27 -2.03
CA VAL A 96 -5.95 8.73 -1.72
C VAL A 96 -5.25 9.04 -3.03
N THR A 97 -4.81 10.27 -3.20
CA THR A 97 -4.10 10.72 -4.40
C THR A 97 -2.59 10.59 -4.25
N ARG A 98 -1.87 10.73 -5.37
CA ARG A 98 -0.40 10.84 -5.36
C ARG A 98 0.06 12.03 -4.51
N ALA A 99 -0.71 13.12 -4.48
CA ALA A 99 -0.38 14.30 -3.68
C ALA A 99 -0.53 14.03 -2.18
N ASP A 100 -1.56 13.27 -1.78
CA ASP A 100 -1.72 12.82 -0.38
C ASP A 100 -0.51 11.99 0.07
N LEU A 101 -0.05 11.06 -0.76
CA LEU A 101 1.12 10.23 -0.44
C LEU A 101 2.42 11.05 -0.40
N ALA A 102 2.59 12.01 -1.32
CA ALA A 102 3.76 12.87 -1.33
C ALA A 102 3.84 13.76 -0.08
N ALA A 103 2.69 14.23 0.43
CA ALA A 103 2.63 15.03 1.65
C ALA A 103 3.13 14.29 2.90
N LEU A 104 3.10 12.95 2.91
CA LEU A 104 3.63 12.14 4.00
C LEU A 104 5.16 12.21 4.13
N GLY A 105 5.86 12.89 3.21
CA GLY A 105 7.31 13.09 3.32
C GLY A 105 7.71 13.93 4.54
N GLU A 106 6.83 14.81 4.99
CA GLU A 106 6.92 15.45 6.29
C GLU A 106 6.26 14.55 7.33
N GLY A 107 7.00 14.15 8.37
CA GLY A 107 6.48 13.27 9.43
C GLY A 107 6.43 11.77 9.08
N GLY A 108 6.82 11.37 7.86
CA GLY A 108 6.79 9.98 7.38
C GLY A 108 7.83 9.02 7.99
N LEU A 109 8.64 9.47 8.95
CA LEU A 109 9.62 8.61 9.62
C LEU A 109 9.09 8.12 10.97
N CYS A 110 8.78 6.82 11.06
CA CYS A 110 8.45 6.17 12.33
C CYS A 110 9.72 5.94 13.15
N LEU A 111 9.67 6.32 14.43
CA LEU A 111 10.82 6.24 15.35
C LEU A 111 11.02 4.85 15.97
N GLY A 112 10.15 3.88 15.68
CA GLY A 112 10.30 2.49 16.15
C GLY A 112 10.26 2.31 17.68
N CYS A 113 9.49 3.16 18.37
CA CYS A 113 9.38 3.16 19.84
C CYS A 113 8.96 1.79 20.40
N LYS A 114 9.44 1.47 21.61
CA LYS A 114 9.03 0.30 22.39
C LYS A 114 8.62 0.75 23.81
N PRO A 115 7.32 0.72 24.16
CA PRO A 115 6.17 0.28 23.35
C PRO A 115 5.84 1.22 22.18
N CYS A 116 5.05 0.73 21.21
CA CYS A 116 4.56 1.55 20.11
C CYS A 116 3.51 2.56 20.63
N HIS A 117 3.61 3.82 20.20
CA HIS A 117 2.70 4.90 20.61
C HIS A 117 1.83 5.44 19.48
N TYR A 118 1.91 4.90 18.27
CA TYR A 118 1.00 5.27 17.18
C TYR A 118 -0.46 5.00 17.60
N PRO A 119 -1.44 5.89 17.32
CA PRO A 119 -1.35 7.15 16.55
C PRO A 119 -1.04 8.41 17.39
N ILE A 120 -0.71 8.25 18.67
CA ILE A 120 -0.35 9.31 19.62
C ILE A 120 1.17 9.60 19.52
N CYS A 121 1.66 9.78 18.31
CA CYS A 121 3.04 10.18 18.04
C CYS A 121 3.09 11.11 16.81
N PRO A 122 4.26 11.66 16.44
CA PRO A 122 4.42 12.51 15.27
C PRO A 122 4.37 11.77 13.92
N PHE A 123 4.34 10.43 13.90
CA PHE A 123 4.36 9.66 12.66
C PHE A 123 3.12 9.95 11.81
N GLY A 124 3.33 10.40 10.57
CA GLY A 124 2.28 10.75 9.61
C GLY A 124 1.58 12.08 9.85
N LYS A 125 2.19 13.02 10.59
CA LYS A 125 1.67 14.36 10.89
C LYS A 125 2.58 15.47 10.37
#